data_AF-A0A821G5N9-F1
#
_entry.id   AF-A0A821G5N9-F1
#
_cell.length_a   1.000
_cell.length_b   1.000
_cell.length_c   1.000
_cell.angle_alpha   90.00
_cell.angle_beta   90.00
_cell.angle_gamma   90.00
#
_symmetry.space_group_name_H-M   'P 1'
#
loop_
_entity.id
_entity.type
_entity.pdbx_description
1 polymer ?
#
loop_
_entity_poly.entity_id
_entity_poly.type
_entity_poly.pdbx_seq_one_letter_code
_entity_poly.pdbx_strand_id
1 'polypeptide(L)'
;MAFFWRWWNEQSDDVRETVKELVNDGRLEFISGGWCMNDEGITHYNSIIDQHSLGAEFLRDQFGECARPKIGWQIDPFGHSREVASLFAQMGFDGLFFGRVDYQDYQHRTMTKTMEMVWKGSANLNRESWLFTGVLPRVYEPPDSFCFDQFCNDQPVMDDSSLHDYNVPERVQAFINAAHDQ
;
A
#
# COMPACT_ATOMS: atom_id res chain seq x y z
N MET A 1 0.13 -9.01 8.33
CA MET A 1 -0.47 -9.20 9.67
C MET A 1 0.46 -9.84 10.68
N ALA A 2 1.41 -10.70 10.30
CA ALA A 2 2.29 -11.41 11.23
C ALA A 2 2.93 -10.52 12.32
N PHE A 3 3.49 -9.37 11.93
CA PHE A 3 4.07 -8.42 12.89
C PHE A 3 3.02 -7.78 13.79
N PHE A 4 1.94 -7.27 13.20
CA PHE A 4 0.86 -6.64 13.96
C PHE A 4 0.22 -7.59 14.96
N TRP A 5 0.00 -8.86 14.59
CA TRP A 5 -0.53 -9.90 15.48
C TRP A 5 0.37 -10.12 16.71
N ARG A 6 1.70 -10.17 16.53
CA ARG A 6 2.65 -10.33 17.65
C ARG A 6 2.56 -9.12 18.58
N TRP A 7 2.68 -7.93 18.01
CA TRP A 7 2.57 -6.68 18.76
C TRP A 7 1.24 -6.60 19.52
N TRP A 8 0.12 -6.88 18.85
CA TRP A 8 -1.23 -6.85 19.43
C TRP A 8 -1.36 -7.72 20.67
N ASN A 9 -0.75 -8.90 20.66
CA ASN A 9 -0.80 -9.84 21.77
C ASN A 9 -0.02 -9.40 23.01
N GLU A 10 0.89 -8.46 22.85
CA GLU A 10 1.71 -7.89 23.93
C GLU A 10 1.12 -6.59 24.52
N GLN A 11 0.06 -6.04 23.90
CA GLN A 11 -0.52 -4.77 24.33
C GLN A 11 -1.50 -4.93 25.50
N SER A 12 -1.58 -3.89 26.34
CA SER A 12 -2.62 -3.76 27.37
C SER A 12 -4.00 -3.51 26.75
N ASP A 13 -5.05 -3.75 27.54
CA ASP A 13 -6.43 -3.51 27.09
C ASP A 13 -6.68 -2.05 26.70
N ASP A 14 -6.10 -1.08 27.42
CA ASP A 14 -6.21 0.36 27.10
C ASP A 14 -5.64 0.70 25.72
N VAL A 15 -4.46 0.14 25.38
CA VAL A 15 -3.84 0.34 24.07
C VAL A 15 -4.67 -0.33 22.98
N ARG A 16 -5.17 -1.54 23.24
CA ARG A 16 -6.04 -2.25 22.30
C ARG A 16 -7.33 -1.48 22.01
N GLU A 17 -7.95 -0.90 23.04
CA GLU A 17 -9.16 -0.11 22.85
C GLU A 17 -8.88 1.16 22.03
N THR A 18 -7.79 1.87 22.35
CA THR A 18 -7.34 3.04 21.56
C THR A 18 -7.14 2.69 20.08
N VAL A 19 -6.54 1.53 19.79
CA VAL A 19 -6.30 1.10 18.41
C VAL A 19 -7.60 0.72 17.70
N LYS A 20 -8.53 0.07 18.41
CA LYS A 20 -9.87 -0.18 17.85
C LYS A 20 -10.59 1.11 17.52
N GLU A 21 -10.52 2.13 18.37
CA GLU A 21 -11.04 3.47 18.07
C GLU A 21 -10.37 4.06 16.83
N LEU A 22 -9.03 4.01 16.73
CA LEU A 22 -8.31 4.49 15.55
C LEU A 22 -8.75 3.80 14.25
N VAL A 23 -9.01 2.49 14.30
CA VAL A 23 -9.50 1.72 13.16
C VAL A 23 -10.94 2.09 12.81
N ASN A 24 -11.82 2.22 13.81
CA ASN A 24 -13.22 2.60 13.60
C ASN A 24 -13.35 4.02 13.06
N ASP A 25 -12.47 4.93 13.48
CA ASP A 25 -12.39 6.31 12.97
C ASP A 25 -11.76 6.41 11.57
N GLY A 26 -11.14 5.34 11.06
CA GLY A 26 -10.38 5.34 9.81
C GLY A 26 -9.04 6.06 9.89
N ARG A 27 -8.50 6.32 11.09
CA ARG A 27 -7.16 6.89 11.29
C ARG A 27 -6.05 5.85 11.16
N LEU A 28 -6.38 4.57 11.37
CA LEU A 28 -5.53 3.43 11.08
C LEU A 28 -6.26 2.50 10.09
N GLU A 29 -5.72 2.36 8.89
CA GLU A 29 -6.25 1.46 7.86
C GLU A 29 -5.31 0.28 7.62
N PHE A 30 -5.88 -0.92 7.48
CA PHE A 30 -5.14 -2.10 7.05
C PHE A 30 -5.24 -2.27 5.53
N ILE A 31 -4.10 -2.28 4.85
CA ILE A 31 -3.97 -2.61 3.43
C ILE A 31 -3.43 -4.03 3.25
N SER A 32 -3.82 -4.72 2.18
CA SER A 32 -3.64 -6.17 1.94
C SER A 32 -4.25 -7.10 3.00
N GLY A 33 -4.00 -6.88 4.29
CA GLY A 33 -4.52 -7.69 5.40
C GLY A 33 -4.04 -9.13 5.48
N GLY A 34 -3.30 -9.66 4.50
CA GLY A 34 -2.69 -10.99 4.59
C GLY A 34 -1.66 -11.11 5.70
N TRP A 35 -1.31 -12.35 6.04
CA TRP A 35 -0.27 -12.65 7.03
C TRP A 35 1.06 -11.98 6.67
N CYS A 36 1.45 -12.04 5.40
CA CYS A 36 2.56 -11.29 4.81
C CYS A 36 2.18 -10.67 3.45
N MET A 37 3.13 -9.94 2.86
CA MET A 37 3.10 -9.60 1.44
C MET A 37 3.75 -10.77 0.69
N ASN A 38 2.94 -11.64 0.11
CA ASN A 38 3.44 -12.86 -0.53
C ASN A 38 4.17 -12.54 -1.84
N ASP A 39 5.19 -13.35 -2.16
CA ASP A 39 5.76 -13.38 -3.50
C ASP A 39 4.73 -13.84 -4.55
N GLU A 40 4.95 -13.50 -5.82
CA GLU A 40 4.07 -13.83 -6.94
C GLU A 40 4.73 -14.72 -8.01
N GLY A 41 6.03 -15.02 -7.90
CA GLY A 41 6.77 -15.83 -8.86
C GLY A 41 6.84 -17.32 -8.52
N ILE A 42 6.86 -17.67 -7.23
CA ILE A 42 7.11 -19.04 -6.73
C ILE A 42 6.06 -19.53 -5.71
N THR A 43 4.96 -18.80 -5.54
CA THR A 43 3.89 -19.17 -4.61
C THR A 43 2.78 -19.97 -5.29
N HIS A 44 2.22 -20.95 -4.57
CA HIS A 44 1.04 -21.67 -5.02
C HIS A 44 -0.22 -20.94 -4.56
N TYR A 45 -1.24 -20.82 -5.43
CA TYR A 45 -2.45 -20.04 -5.16
C TYR A 45 -3.16 -20.43 -3.84
N ASN A 46 -3.22 -21.73 -3.51
CA ASN A 46 -3.76 -22.18 -2.21
C ASN A 46 -3.04 -21.53 -1.02
N SER A 47 -1.71 -21.44 -1.05
CA SER A 47 -0.94 -20.83 0.04
C SER A 47 -1.15 -19.32 0.12
N ILE A 48 -1.39 -18.66 -1.03
CA ILE A 48 -1.77 -17.24 -1.08
C ILE A 48 -3.13 -17.05 -0.40
N ILE A 49 -4.12 -17.90 -0.70
CA ILE A 49 -5.44 -17.87 -0.10
C ILE A 49 -5.36 -18.15 1.40
N ASP A 50 -4.61 -19.17 1.83
CA ASP A 50 -4.49 -19.55 3.24
C ASP A 50 -3.92 -18.39 4.08
N GLN A 51 -2.83 -17.77 3.62
CA GLN A 51 -2.20 -16.69 4.38
C GLN A 51 -3.03 -15.39 4.37
N HIS A 52 -3.80 -15.13 3.31
CA HIS A 52 -4.75 -14.01 3.28
C HIS A 52 -5.94 -14.26 4.19
N SER A 53 -6.47 -15.49 4.19
CA SER A 53 -7.60 -15.88 5.05
C SER A 53 -7.24 -15.79 6.53
N LEU A 54 -6.03 -16.23 6.91
CA LEU A 54 -5.54 -16.11 8.29
C LEU A 54 -5.48 -14.66 8.78
N GLY A 55 -5.01 -13.75 7.92
CA GLY A 55 -4.95 -12.33 8.24
C GLY A 55 -6.33 -11.67 8.29
N ALA A 56 -7.21 -12.00 7.33
CA ALA A 56 -8.58 -11.51 7.28
C ALA A 56 -9.42 -11.97 8.49
N GLU A 57 -9.27 -13.22 8.92
CA GLU A 57 -9.92 -13.75 10.12
C GLU A 57 -9.50 -12.98 11.37
N PHE A 58 -8.19 -12.77 11.56
CA PHE A 58 -7.69 -11.97 12.67
C PHE A 58 -8.28 -10.55 12.68
N LEU A 59 -8.28 -9.88 11.52
CA LEU A 59 -8.81 -8.51 11.41
C LEU A 59 -10.31 -8.47 11.72
N ARG A 60 -11.08 -9.40 11.16
CA ARG A 60 -12.53 -9.52 11.42
C ARG A 60 -12.78 -9.73 12.92
N ASP A 61 -12.06 -10.64 13.55
CA ASP A 61 -12.32 -11.04 14.93
C ASP A 61 -11.93 -9.94 15.93
N GLN A 62 -10.89 -9.14 15.64
CA GLN A 62 -10.42 -8.08 16.54
C GLN A 62 -11.09 -6.72 16.29
N PHE A 63 -11.43 -6.40 15.05
CA PHE A 63 -11.81 -5.04 14.64
C PHE A 63 -13.09 -4.97 13.80
N GLY A 64 -13.66 -6.10 13.37
CA GLY A 64 -14.90 -6.15 12.60
C GLY A 64 -14.77 -5.55 11.20
N GLU A 65 -15.90 -5.06 10.66
CA GLU A 65 -16.02 -4.61 9.27
C GLU A 65 -15.12 -3.41 8.93
N CYS A 66 -14.87 -2.51 9.89
CA CYS A 66 -14.04 -1.32 9.67
C CYS A 66 -12.58 -1.65 9.33
N ALA A 67 -12.09 -2.82 9.73
CA ALA A 67 -10.74 -3.27 9.42
C ALA A 67 -10.61 -4.02 8.10
N ARG A 68 -11.71 -4.26 7.37
CA ARG A 68 -11.68 -5.03 6.13
C ARG A 68 -10.86 -4.27 5.07
N PRO A 69 -9.70 -4.81 4.63
CA PRO A 69 -8.88 -4.14 3.63
C PRO A 69 -9.65 -3.97 2.31
N LYS A 70 -9.51 -2.80 1.70
CA LYS A 70 -10.09 -2.49 0.37
C LYS A 70 -9.07 -2.54 -0.75
N ILE A 71 -7.80 -2.34 -0.41
CA ILE A 71 -6.70 -2.20 -1.37
C ILE A 71 -5.64 -3.27 -1.12
N GLY A 72 -5.26 -3.97 -2.19
CA GLY A 72 -4.09 -4.82 -2.24
C GLY A 72 -2.82 -3.97 -2.38
N TRP A 73 -1.78 -4.33 -1.64
CA TRP A 73 -0.52 -3.61 -1.54
C TRP A 73 0.65 -4.58 -1.73
N GLN A 74 1.19 -4.61 -2.95
CA GLN A 74 2.26 -5.51 -3.41
C GLN A 74 3.46 -4.68 -3.88
N ILE A 75 4.02 -3.87 -3.00
CA ILE A 75 5.04 -2.88 -3.40
C ILE A 75 6.40 -3.49 -3.74
N ASP A 76 6.74 -4.64 -3.17
CA ASP A 76 8.10 -5.22 -3.23
C ASP A 76 8.27 -6.61 -3.89
N PRO A 77 7.23 -7.39 -4.26
CA PRO A 77 7.43 -8.59 -5.09
C PRO A 77 8.11 -8.29 -6.43
N PHE A 78 8.92 -9.24 -6.91
CA PHE A 78 9.71 -9.06 -8.13
C PHE A 78 8.94 -9.46 -9.39
N GLY A 79 7.98 -8.61 -9.77
CA GLY A 79 7.02 -8.88 -10.82
C GLY A 79 5.69 -9.38 -10.27
N HIS A 80 4.64 -9.28 -11.09
CA HIS A 80 3.27 -9.49 -10.64
C HIS A 80 2.55 -10.51 -11.52
N SER A 81 1.84 -11.42 -10.87
CA SER A 81 1.13 -12.52 -11.49
C SER A 81 -0.31 -12.12 -11.80
N ARG A 82 -0.79 -12.55 -12.98
CA ARG A 82 -2.19 -12.38 -13.36
C ARG A 82 -3.14 -13.09 -12.37
N GLU A 83 -2.67 -14.19 -11.75
CA GLU A 83 -3.45 -14.97 -10.80
C GLU A 83 -3.70 -14.21 -9.50
N VAL A 84 -2.72 -13.50 -8.95
CA VAL A 84 -2.92 -12.66 -7.74
C VAL A 84 -3.93 -11.56 -8.00
N ALA A 85 -3.89 -10.89 -9.15
CA ALA A 85 -4.93 -9.92 -9.52
C ALA A 85 -6.33 -10.56 -9.56
N SER A 86 -6.45 -11.78 -10.11
CA SER A 86 -7.70 -12.53 -10.13
C SER A 86 -8.17 -12.91 -8.72
N LEU A 87 -7.27 -13.36 -7.86
CA LEU A 87 -7.58 -13.72 -6.48
C LEU A 87 -8.01 -12.50 -5.67
N PHE A 88 -7.33 -11.37 -5.81
CA PHE A 88 -7.65 -10.15 -5.07
C PHE A 88 -9.03 -9.59 -5.46
N ALA A 89 -9.36 -9.62 -6.76
CA ALA A 89 -10.72 -9.28 -7.19
C ALA A 89 -11.78 -10.19 -6.55
N GLN A 90 -11.53 -11.51 -6.50
CA GLN A 90 -12.44 -12.48 -5.88
C GLN A 90 -12.50 -12.36 -4.35
N MET A 91 -11.42 -11.90 -3.70
CA MET A 91 -11.38 -11.59 -2.27
C MET A 91 -12.14 -10.29 -1.92
N GLY A 92 -12.59 -9.53 -2.92
CA GLY A 92 -13.37 -8.31 -2.74
C GLY A 92 -12.52 -7.04 -2.60
N PHE A 93 -11.27 -7.06 -3.04
CA PHE A 93 -10.48 -5.83 -3.16
C PHE A 93 -11.00 -4.95 -4.29
N ASP A 94 -10.99 -3.64 -4.06
CA ASP A 94 -11.37 -2.63 -5.04
C ASP A 94 -10.20 -2.26 -5.96
N GLY A 95 -8.96 -2.39 -5.47
CA GLY A 95 -7.76 -2.09 -6.25
C GLY A 95 -6.50 -2.77 -5.73
N LEU A 96 -5.45 -2.72 -6.55
CA LEU A 96 -4.11 -3.24 -6.28
C LEU A 96 -3.06 -2.20 -6.68
N PHE A 97 -2.10 -1.94 -5.81
CA PHE A 97 -0.95 -1.09 -6.12
C PHE A 97 0.36 -1.83 -5.92
N PHE A 98 1.30 -1.58 -6.82
CA PHE A 98 2.63 -2.18 -6.77
C PHE A 98 3.70 -1.25 -7.31
N GLY A 99 4.95 -1.50 -6.89
CA GLY A 99 6.10 -0.65 -7.24
C GLY A 99 6.99 -1.21 -8.35
N ARG A 100 7.10 -2.54 -8.48
CA ARG A 100 8.11 -3.17 -9.34
C ARG A 100 7.52 -3.64 -10.66
N VAL A 101 7.94 -3.01 -11.75
CA VAL A 101 7.62 -3.43 -13.12
C VAL A 101 8.90 -3.36 -13.96
N ASP A 102 8.93 -4.05 -15.10
CA ASP A 102 10.06 -3.94 -16.03
C ASP A 102 10.31 -2.47 -16.40
N TYR A 103 11.57 -2.06 -16.45
CA TYR A 103 11.92 -0.65 -16.66
C TYR A 103 11.48 -0.11 -18.03
N GLN A 104 11.40 -0.96 -19.06
CA GLN A 104 10.90 -0.57 -20.38
C GLN A 104 9.39 -0.36 -20.34
N ASP A 105 8.65 -1.23 -19.63
CA ASP A 105 7.21 -1.06 -19.41
C ASP A 105 6.93 0.19 -18.55
N TYR A 106 7.71 0.43 -17.50
CA TYR A 106 7.61 1.64 -16.68
C TYR A 106 7.79 2.92 -17.51
N GLN A 107 8.83 2.98 -18.34
CA GLN A 107 9.08 4.11 -19.25
C GLN A 107 7.93 4.29 -20.25
N HIS A 108 7.45 3.18 -20.84
CA HIS A 108 6.34 3.21 -21.77
C HIS A 108 5.05 3.74 -21.12
N ARG A 109 4.70 3.25 -19.92
CA ARG A 109 3.51 3.66 -19.18
C ARG A 109 3.56 5.12 -18.75
N THR A 110 4.72 5.58 -18.31
CA THR A 110 4.96 6.98 -17.95
C THR A 110 4.73 7.89 -19.16
N MET A 111 5.29 7.54 -20.33
CA MET A 111 5.12 8.33 -21.56
C MET A 111 3.69 8.30 -22.11
N THR A 112 2.99 7.17 -21.97
CA THR A 112 1.64 6.98 -22.54
C THR A 112 0.52 7.27 -21.55
N LYS A 113 0.84 7.64 -20.30
CA LYS A 113 -0.12 7.89 -19.22
C LYS A 113 -1.01 6.67 -18.94
N THR A 114 -0.39 5.49 -18.85
CA THR A 114 -1.05 4.19 -18.60
C THR A 114 -0.53 3.49 -17.34
N MET A 115 -0.11 4.29 -16.35
CA MET A 115 0.30 3.79 -15.02
C MET A 115 -0.87 3.18 -14.24
N GLU A 116 -2.09 3.57 -14.56
CA GLU A 116 -3.32 3.05 -13.97
C GLU A 116 -4.17 2.35 -15.03
N MET A 117 -4.72 1.18 -14.69
CA MET A 117 -5.52 0.37 -15.60
C MET A 117 -6.52 -0.51 -14.86
N VAL A 118 -7.50 -1.06 -15.58
CA VAL A 118 -8.29 -2.20 -15.10
C VAL A 118 -7.61 -3.48 -15.57
N TRP A 119 -7.01 -4.22 -14.63
CA TRP A 119 -6.35 -5.48 -14.92
C TRP A 119 -7.36 -6.63 -14.92
N LYS A 120 -7.48 -7.33 -16.05
CA LYS A 120 -8.34 -8.51 -16.21
C LYS A 120 -7.57 -9.78 -15.83
N GLY A 121 -7.74 -10.22 -14.58
CA GLY A 121 -7.00 -11.33 -13.97
C GLY A 121 -7.31 -12.72 -14.53
N SER A 122 -8.47 -12.91 -15.17
CA SER A 122 -8.87 -14.21 -15.71
C SER A 122 -9.50 -14.09 -17.09
N ALA A 123 -9.20 -15.08 -17.93
CA ALA A 123 -9.86 -15.25 -19.23
C ALA A 123 -11.29 -15.81 -19.10
N ASN A 124 -11.64 -16.37 -17.94
CA ASN A 124 -12.87 -17.16 -17.74
C ASN A 124 -13.87 -16.51 -16.78
N LEU A 125 -13.43 -15.64 -15.88
CA LEU A 125 -14.27 -15.12 -14.77
C LEU A 125 -14.89 -13.75 -15.05
N ASN A 126 -14.68 -13.17 -16.23
CA ASN A 126 -15.22 -11.85 -16.59
C ASN A 126 -14.96 -10.82 -15.47
N ARG A 127 -15.98 -10.03 -15.10
CA ARG A 127 -15.88 -8.93 -14.13
C ARG A 127 -15.46 -9.36 -12.72
N GLU A 128 -15.66 -10.63 -12.34
CA GLU A 128 -15.23 -11.16 -11.03
C GLU A 128 -13.70 -11.21 -10.88
N SER A 129 -12.97 -11.03 -11.98
CA SER A 129 -11.50 -10.97 -11.99
C SER A 129 -10.95 -9.62 -12.44
N TRP A 130 -11.79 -8.58 -12.54
CA TRP A 130 -11.35 -7.25 -12.95
C TRP A 130 -10.98 -6.45 -11.71
N LEU A 131 -9.76 -5.94 -11.67
CA LEU A 131 -9.24 -5.19 -10.54
C LEU A 131 -8.65 -3.87 -11.02
N PHE A 132 -8.97 -2.76 -10.36
CA PHE A 132 -8.25 -1.51 -10.62
C PHE A 132 -6.79 -1.70 -10.17
N THR A 133 -5.83 -1.24 -10.97
CA THR A 133 -4.43 -1.48 -10.71
C THR A 133 -3.61 -0.25 -11.02
N GLY A 134 -2.77 0.18 -10.08
CA GLY A 134 -1.86 1.31 -10.23
C GLY A 134 -0.41 0.90 -10.03
N VAL A 135 0.45 1.29 -10.98
CA VAL A 135 1.90 1.26 -10.80
C VAL A 135 2.31 2.53 -10.07
N LEU A 136 3.04 2.42 -8.96
CA LEU A 136 3.50 3.57 -8.20
C LEU A 136 4.62 4.33 -8.93
N PRO A 137 4.67 5.67 -8.86
CA PRO A 137 5.59 6.50 -9.65
C PRO A 137 7.05 6.49 -9.17
N ARG A 138 7.33 5.97 -7.97
CA ARG A 138 8.68 5.93 -7.41
C ARG A 138 8.95 4.64 -6.67
N VAL A 139 8.52 3.52 -7.25
CA VAL A 139 8.55 2.20 -6.60
C VAL A 139 7.70 2.23 -5.33
N TYR A 140 8.25 2.61 -4.18
CA TYR A 140 7.50 2.91 -2.96
C TYR A 140 8.21 3.96 -2.09
N GLU A 141 9.05 4.80 -2.72
CA GLU A 141 9.82 5.84 -2.07
C GLU A 141 9.09 7.19 -2.08
N PRO A 142 9.34 8.05 -1.09
CA PRO A 142 8.87 9.44 -1.14
C PRO A 142 9.50 10.19 -2.32
N PRO A 143 8.90 11.31 -2.75
CA PRO A 143 9.57 12.25 -3.64
C PRO A 143 10.89 12.75 -3.06
N ASP A 144 11.82 13.15 -3.92
CA ASP A 144 13.12 13.66 -3.50
C ASP A 144 12.95 14.84 -2.54
N SER A 145 13.76 14.86 -1.48
CA SER A 145 13.71 15.83 -0.38
C SER A 145 12.51 15.70 0.57
N PHE A 146 11.62 14.70 0.42
CA PHE A 146 10.44 14.50 1.29
C PHE A 146 10.53 13.24 2.17
N CYS A 147 11.73 12.73 2.46
CA CYS A 147 11.91 11.66 3.44
C CYS A 147 12.15 12.23 4.86
N PHE A 148 11.11 12.21 5.69
CA PHE A 148 11.18 12.66 7.09
C PHE A 148 11.36 11.53 8.11
N ASP A 149 11.82 10.36 7.66
CA ASP A 149 12.15 9.26 8.55
C ASP A 149 13.48 9.54 9.28
N GLN A 150 13.67 8.97 10.47
CA GLN A 150 14.89 9.07 11.26
C GLN A 150 16.16 8.58 10.54
N PHE A 151 16.02 7.76 9.49
CA PHE A 151 17.13 7.26 8.68
C PHE A 151 17.46 8.15 7.47
N CYS A 152 16.71 9.22 7.26
CA CYS A 152 16.89 10.18 6.18
C CYS A 152 17.58 11.46 6.65
N ASN A 153 18.16 12.20 5.70
CA ASN A 153 18.91 13.44 5.98
C ASN A 153 18.25 14.68 5.33
N ASP A 154 16.99 14.55 4.90
CA ASP A 154 16.27 15.67 4.31
C ASP A 154 15.96 16.73 5.36
N GLN A 155 15.96 18.00 4.95
CA GLN A 155 15.66 19.11 5.87
C GLN A 155 14.22 19.02 6.37
N PRO A 156 13.98 19.17 7.69
CA PRO A 156 12.63 19.28 8.22
C PRO A 156 11.96 20.57 7.74
N VAL A 157 10.66 20.69 7.98
CA VAL A 157 9.95 21.96 7.77
C VAL A 157 10.29 22.90 8.94
N MET A 158 10.96 24.00 8.64
CA MET A 158 11.33 25.06 9.59
C MET A 158 10.42 26.27 9.36
N ASP A 159 9.41 26.41 10.21
CA ASP A 159 8.29 27.35 10.02
C ASP A 159 8.37 28.62 10.89
N ASP A 160 9.35 28.73 11.78
CA ASP A 160 9.65 29.96 12.50
C ASP A 160 10.46 30.94 11.62
N SER A 161 9.76 31.93 11.08
CA SER A 161 10.35 32.98 10.23
C SER A 161 11.42 33.84 10.90
N SER A 162 11.59 33.75 12.23
CA SER A 162 12.63 34.47 12.97
C SER A 162 13.97 33.72 13.02
N LEU A 163 13.99 32.43 12.67
CA LEU A 163 15.20 31.60 12.65
C LEU A 163 15.88 31.62 11.28
N HIS A 164 17.20 31.44 11.27
CA HIS A 164 18.04 31.52 10.07
C HIS A 164 17.80 30.39 9.05
N ASP A 165 17.19 29.30 9.49
CA ASP A 165 16.92 28.07 8.75
C ASP A 165 15.45 27.97 8.29
N TYR A 166 14.65 29.03 8.43
CA TYR A 166 13.29 29.11 7.89
C TYR A 166 13.24 28.73 6.40
N ASN A 167 12.42 27.74 6.05
CA ASN A 167 12.41 27.14 4.71
C ASN A 167 11.02 26.91 4.09
N VAL A 168 9.93 27.35 4.73
CA VAL A 168 8.55 27.08 4.26
C VAL A 168 8.31 27.45 2.79
N PRO A 169 8.71 28.62 2.26
CA PRO A 169 8.46 28.96 0.85
C PRO A 169 9.15 28.00 -0.13
N GLU A 170 10.37 27.56 0.19
CA GLU A 170 11.10 26.58 -0.61
C GLU A 170 10.44 25.21 -0.55
N ARG A 171 10.06 24.73 0.65
CA ARG A 171 9.40 23.44 0.85
C ARG A 171 8.06 23.35 0.13
N VAL A 172 7.26 24.43 0.17
CA VAL A 172 5.99 24.51 -0.57
C VAL A 172 6.22 24.46 -2.07
N GLN A 173 7.20 25.22 -2.59
CA GLN A 173 7.50 25.20 -4.01
C GLN A 173 8.02 23.84 -4.48
N ALA A 174 8.87 23.17 -3.67
CA ALA A 174 9.37 21.83 -3.97
C ALA A 174 8.22 20.81 -4.03
N PHE A 175 7.24 20.91 -3.13
CA PHE A 175 6.06 20.03 -3.13
C PHE A 175 5.20 20.24 -4.37
N ILE A 176 4.96 21.50 -4.75
CA ILE A 176 4.21 21.85 -5.96
C ILE A 176 4.89 21.27 -7.21
N ASN A 177 6.21 21.41 -7.33
CA ASN A 177 6.96 20.82 -8.44
C ASN A 177 6.84 19.29 -8.45
N ALA A 178 7.05 18.64 -7.32
CA ALA A 178 6.93 17.18 -7.20
C ALA A 178 5.53 16.64 -7.51
N ALA A 179 4.48 17.42 -7.25
CA ALA A 179 3.10 17.06 -7.60
C ALA A 179 2.82 17.25 -9.11
N HIS A 180 3.45 18.22 -9.76
CA HIS A 180 3.33 18.44 -11.20
C HIS A 180 4.13 17.45 -12.05
N ASP A 181 5.23 16.93 -11.50
CA ASP A 181 6.12 15.97 -12.18
C ASP A 181 5.59 14.52 -12.16
N GLN A 182 4.50 14.25 -11.42
CA GLN A 182 3.84 12.93 -11.33
C GLN A 182 2.88 12.66 -12.50
#